data_AF-A0A8B5W9F0-F1
#
_entry.id   AF-A0A8B5W9F0-F1
#
_cell.length_a   1.000
_cell.length_b   1.000
_cell.length_c   1.000
_cell.angle_alpha   90.00
_cell.angle_beta   90.00
_cell.angle_gamma   90.00
#
_symmetry.space_group_name_H-M   'P 1'
#
loop_
_entity.id
_entity.type
_entity.pdbx_description
1 polymer ?
#
loop_
_entity_poly.entity_id
_entity_poly.type
_entity_poly.pdbx_seq_one_letter_code
_entity_poly.pdbx_strand_id
1 'polypeptide(L)' 'PEAEQCGWLKDAFGVSWQVVHENMDDLLSSGTKKQIDSVTQAFLNMKKLDSYELERVWKENE' A
#
# COMPACT_ATOMS: atom_id res chain seq x y z
N PRO A 1 6.57 -14.80 7.52
CA PRO A 1 5.22 -15.25 7.14
C PRO A 1 4.75 -14.43 5.93
N GLU A 2 4.33 -15.06 4.84
CA GLU A 2 3.83 -14.33 3.65
C GLU A 2 2.57 -13.52 3.95
N ALA A 3 1.81 -13.93 4.98
CA ALA A 3 0.57 -13.29 5.43
C ALA A 3 0.73 -11.96 6.18
N GLU A 4 1.91 -11.34 6.17
CA GLU A 4 2.22 -10.07 6.86
C GLU A 4 2.75 -8.98 5.91
N GLN A 5 2.69 -9.22 4.60
CA GLN A 5 3.11 -8.23 3.60
C GLN A 5 1.91 -7.41 3.13
N CYS A 6 2.14 -6.16 2.76
CA CYS A 6 1.14 -5.31 2.10
C CYS A 6 -0.14 -5.05 2.93
N GLY A 7 0.01 -4.94 4.25
CA GLY A 7 -1.10 -4.67 5.18
C GLY A 7 -1.98 -5.88 5.47
N TRP A 8 -1.61 -7.08 4.99
CA TRP A 8 -2.30 -8.32 5.33
C TRP A 8 -1.95 -8.75 6.75
N LEU A 9 -2.96 -9.23 7.47
CA LEU A 9 -2.82 -9.93 8.74
C LEU A 9 -3.84 -11.04 8.84
N LYS A 10 -3.58 -12.03 9.69
CA LYS A 10 -4.50 -13.13 9.97
C LYS A 10 -5.00 -13.00 11.40
N ASP A 11 -6.32 -12.99 11.59
CA ASP A 11 -6.90 -12.94 12.93
C ASP A 11 -6.83 -14.31 13.65
N ALA A 12 -7.27 -14.35 14.90
CA ALA A 12 -7.25 -15.56 15.72
C ALA A 12 -8.16 -16.69 15.20
N PHE A 13 -9.12 -16.38 14.31
CA PHE A 13 -10.02 -17.35 13.67
C PHE A 13 -9.51 -17.82 12.30
N GLY A 14 -8.38 -17.26 11.86
CA GLY A 14 -7.75 -17.58 10.59
C GLY A 14 -8.30 -16.81 9.40
N VAL A 15 -9.04 -15.72 9.62
CA VAL A 15 -9.50 -14.82 8.56
C VAL A 15 -8.37 -13.86 8.20
N SER A 16 -8.15 -13.67 6.91
CA SER A 16 -7.17 -12.72 6.38
C SER A 16 -7.81 -11.35 6.18
N TRP A 17 -7.26 -10.34 6.83
CA TRP A 17 -7.67 -8.95 6.75
C TRP A 17 -6.58 -8.12 6.10
N GLN A 18 -6.95 -7.21 5.21
CA GLN A 18 -6.04 -6.21 4.67
C GLN A 18 -6.39 -4.85 5.25
N VAL A 19 -5.46 -4.24 5.96
CA VAL A 19 -5.61 -2.88 6.49
C VAL A 19 -5.06 -1.91 5.45
N VAL A 20 -5.96 -1.18 4.80
CA VAL A 20 -5.66 -0.15 3.80
C VAL A 20 -6.15 1.21 4.27
N HIS A 21 -5.47 2.27 3.84
CA HIS A 21 -5.93 3.65 4.06
C HIS A 21 -6.97 4.04 3.00
N GLU A 22 -7.89 4.95 3.33
CA GLU A 22 -8.97 5.37 2.41
C GLU A 22 -8.43 5.92 1.08
N ASN A 23 -7.31 6.65 1.13
CA ASN A 23 -6.68 7.28 -0.01
C ASN A 23 -5.87 6.31 -0.88
N MET A 24 -5.80 5.01 -0.53
CA MET A 24 -5.05 4.05 -1.34
C MET A 24 -5.65 3.82 -2.73
N ASP A 25 -6.97 3.85 -2.83
CA ASP A 25 -7.64 3.67 -4.11
C ASP A 25 -7.31 4.83 -5.07
N ASP A 26 -7.35 6.07 -4.57
CA ASP A 26 -6.94 7.26 -5.33
C ASP A 26 -5.48 7.21 -5.77
N LEU A 27 -4.57 6.81 -4.87
CA LEU A 27 -3.14 6.75 -5.17
C LEU A 27 -2.82 5.71 -6.27
N LEU A 28 -3.58 4.61 -6.33
CA LEU A 28 -3.41 3.54 -7.32
C LEU A 28 -4.23 3.73 -8.61
N SER A 29 -5.32 4.50 -8.57
CA SER A 29 -6.24 4.68 -9.70
C SER A 29 -6.11 6.05 -10.39
N SER A 30 -5.72 7.11 -9.66
CA SER A 30 -5.78 8.50 -10.14
C SER A 30 -4.42 9.08 -10.55
N GLY A 31 -3.30 8.38 -10.28
CA GLY A 31 -1.95 8.82 -10.63
C GLY A 31 -1.52 8.54 -12.07
N THR A 32 -0.41 9.15 -12.49
CA THR A 32 0.28 8.74 -13.73
C THR A 32 0.86 7.34 -13.58
N LYS A 33 1.15 6.67 -14.71
CA LYS A 33 1.76 5.32 -14.70
C LYS A 33 3.04 5.25 -13.85
N LYS A 34 3.82 6.34 -13.80
CA LYS A 34 5.03 6.43 -12.95
C LYS A 34 4.68 6.52 -11.47
N GLN A 35 3.72 7.35 -11.09
CA GLN A 35 3.28 7.48 -9.70
C GLN A 35 2.73 6.14 -9.17
N ILE A 36 1.90 5.47 -9.97
CA ILE A 36 1.33 4.16 -9.62
C ILE A 36 2.44 3.11 -9.46
N ASP A 37 3.42 3.08 -10.37
CA ASP A 37 4.54 2.13 -10.29
C ASP A 37 5.38 2.37 -9.03
N SER A 38 5.73 3.62 -8.74
CA SER A 38 6.48 3.98 -7.54
C SER A 38 5.73 3.65 -6.25
N VAL A 39 4.44 3.95 -6.18
CA VAL A 39 3.58 3.56 -5.04
C VAL A 39 3.50 2.04 -4.91
N THR A 40 3.37 1.30 -6.01
CA THR A 40 3.33 -0.17 -6.02
C THR A 40 4.64 -0.76 -5.51
N GLN A 41 5.80 -0.23 -5.93
CA GLN A 41 7.11 -0.66 -5.46
C GLN A 41 7.30 -0.40 -3.96
N ALA A 42 6.87 0.76 -3.47
CA ALA A 42 6.91 1.06 -2.04
C ALA A 42 5.97 0.14 -1.24
N PHE A 43 4.74 -0.05 -1.72
CA PHE A 43 3.72 -0.92 -1.14
C PHE A 43 4.16 -2.38 -1.00
N LEU A 44 4.83 -2.94 -2.00
CA LEU A 44 5.30 -4.34 -1.99
C LEU A 44 6.42 -4.60 -0.97
N ASN A 45 7.21 -3.58 -0.67
CA ASN A 45 8.29 -3.67 0.33
C ASN A 45 7.81 -3.41 1.76
N MET A 46 6.58 -2.94 1.94
CA MET A 46 6.01 -2.61 3.25
C MET A 46 5.29 -3.80 3.88
N LYS A 47 5.56 -4.05 5.16
CA LYS A 47 4.75 -4.96 5.99
C LYS A 47 3.47 -4.28 6.47
N LYS A 48 3.64 -3.10 7.07
CA LYS A 48 2.55 -2.19 7.43
C LYS A 48 2.54 -1.04 6.44
N LEU A 49 1.36 -0.72 5.91
CA LEU A 49 1.19 0.41 5.01
C LEU A 49 1.39 1.72 5.79
N ASP A 50 2.29 2.55 5.28
CA ASP A 50 2.53 3.89 5.80
C ASP A 50 1.97 4.89 4.80
N SER A 51 0.86 5.55 5.17
CA SER A 51 0.19 6.50 4.30
C SER A 51 1.06 7.70 3.94
N TYR A 52 1.91 8.16 4.87
CA TYR A 52 2.77 9.30 4.64
C TYR A 52 3.84 8.97 3.60
N GLU A 53 4.48 7.80 3.72
CA GLU A 53 5.47 7.34 2.75
C GLU A 53 4.85 7.12 1.38
N LEU A 54 3.67 6.51 1.29
CA LEU A 54 2.98 6.28 0.02
C LEU A 54 2.59 7.61 -0.67
N GLU A 55 2.09 8.58 0.08
CA GLU A 55 1.81 9.92 -0.44
C GLU A 55 3.08 10.66 -0.88
N ARG A 56 4.18 10.52 -0.12
CA ARG A 56 5.46 11.15 -0.46
C ARG A 56 5.97 10.62 -1.79
N VAL A 57 6.03 9.30 -1.95
CA VAL A 57 6.51 8.64 -3.17
C VAL A 57 5.61 8.98 -4.36
N TRP A 58 4.30 9.14 -4.15
CA TRP A 58 3.35 9.58 -5.19
C TRP A 58 3.60 11.03 -5.63
N LYS A 59 3.83 11.96 -4.67
CA LYS A 59 4.11 13.38 -4.96
C LYS A 59 5.49 13.61 -5.57
N GLU A 60 6.49 12.83 -5.20
CA GLU A 60 7.85 12.94 -5.76
C GLU A 60 7.94 12.51 -7.23
N ASN A 61 6.92 11.82 -7.76
CA ASN A 61 6.87 11.30 -9.13
C ASN A 61 5.82 12.00 -10.03
N GLU A 62 5.41 13.21 -9.65
CA GLU A 62 4.58 14.13 -10.45
C GLU A 62 5.34 14.71 -11.65
#